data_AF-A0A0B1TJS0-F1
#
_entry.id   AF-A0A0B1TJS0-F1
#
_cell.length_a   1.000
_cell.length_b   1.000
_cell.length_c   1.000
_cell.angle_alpha   90.00
_cell.angle_beta   90.00
_cell.angle_gamma   90.00
#
_symmetry.space_group_name_H-M   'P 1'
#
loop_
_entity.id
_entity.type
_entity.pdbx_description
1 polymer ?
#
loop_
_entity_poly.entity_id
_entity_poly.type
_entity_poly.pdbx_seq_one_letter_code
_entity_poly.pdbx_strand_id
1 'polypeptide(L)'
;MDTGEKGMTVALNIASTIHFVFWNSNYPLEEAGNHSDGMAVLAVFLVEGKYNHDYGHITGSILEARSTMGPVAVPDTFDLSRLLPRGSDYIFYEGSLTTPPYTECVLWTVMLRPVEVSVNQVNLCTSLLFYS
;
A
#
# COMPACT_ATOMS: atom_id res chain seq x y z
N MET A 1 16.73 41.70 -1.66
CA MET A 1 17.45 40.44 -1.40
C MET A 1 16.37 39.41 -1.12
N ASP A 2 16.27 38.47 -2.05
CA ASP A 2 15.34 37.36 -2.10
C ASP A 2 15.76 36.28 -1.10
N THR A 3 14.81 35.70 -0.37
CA THR A 3 14.76 34.26 -0.08
C THR A 3 13.32 33.88 0.20
N GLY A 4 12.51 33.81 -0.87
CA GLY A 4 11.25 33.09 -0.84
C GLY A 4 11.52 31.58 -0.78
N GLU A 5 11.55 31.00 0.43
CA GLU A 5 11.32 29.57 0.61
C GLU A 5 9.85 29.27 0.29
N LYS A 6 9.54 29.14 -1.01
CA LYS A 6 8.37 28.39 -1.43
C LYS A 6 8.64 26.94 -1.04
N GLY A 7 8.11 26.52 0.10
CA GLY A 7 7.96 25.11 0.43
C GLY A 7 7.38 24.41 -0.79
N MET A 8 8.19 23.57 -1.43
CA MET A 8 7.81 22.84 -2.63
C MET A 8 6.91 21.69 -2.19
N THR A 9 5.66 22.01 -1.84
CA THR A 9 4.59 21.02 -1.78
C THR A 9 4.32 20.62 -3.22
N VAL A 10 5.10 19.67 -3.73
CA VAL A 10 4.72 18.95 -4.94
C VAL A 10 3.46 18.20 -4.54
N ALA A 11 2.30 18.70 -4.95
CA ALA A 11 1.07 17.95 -4.88
C ALA A 11 1.28 16.72 -5.77
N LEU A 12 1.63 15.59 -5.15
CA LEU A 12 1.67 14.32 -5.84
C LEU A 12 0.23 13.96 -6.19
N ASN A 13 -0.05 13.79 -7.48
CA ASN A 13 -1.31 13.20 -7.92
C ASN A 13 -1.27 11.71 -7.57
N ILE A 14 -1.65 11.40 -6.33
CA ILE A 14 -1.71 10.04 -5.80
C ILE A 14 -2.88 9.34 -6.48
N ALA A 15 -2.57 8.27 -7.21
CA ALA A 15 -3.55 7.45 -7.92
C ALA A 15 -4.14 6.38 -7.01
N SER A 16 -3.32 5.82 -6.10
CA SER A 16 -3.73 4.76 -5.17
C SER A 16 -2.73 4.60 -4.02
N THR A 17 -3.01 3.68 -3.09
CA THR A 17 -2.14 3.31 -1.97
C THR A 17 -2.08 1.78 -1.84
N ILE A 18 -0.91 1.27 -1.45
CA ILE A 18 -0.76 -0.12 -1.01
C ILE A 18 -0.40 -0.11 0.47
N HIS A 19 -1.06 -0.97 1.25
CA HIS A 19 -0.77 -1.20 2.66
C HIS A 19 -0.19 -2.61 2.83
N PHE A 20 1.03 -2.69 3.35
CA PHE A 20 1.59 -3.94 3.87
C PHE A 20 1.25 -4.00 5.35
N VAL A 21 0.39 -4.96 5.71
CA VAL A 21 -0.16 -5.08 7.06
C VAL A 21 0.57 -6.20 7.79
N PHE A 22 1.13 -5.84 8.95
CA PHE A 22 1.82 -6.75 9.87
C PHE A 22 1.15 -6.69 11.24
N TRP A 23 1.34 -7.73 12.04
CA TRP A 23 0.94 -7.75 13.44
C TRP A 23 2.14 -8.01 14.34
N ASN A 24 2.06 -7.55 15.58
CA ASN A 24 3.06 -7.78 16.60
C ASN A 24 2.96 -9.23 17.09
N SER A 25 4.03 -10.00 16.89
CA SER A 25 4.08 -11.43 17.20
C SER A 25 4.11 -11.76 18.70
N ASN A 26 4.18 -10.75 19.57
CA ASN A 26 3.96 -10.92 21.00
C ASN A 26 2.49 -11.21 21.35
N TYR A 27 1.57 -10.99 20.42
CA TYR A 27 0.14 -11.23 20.58
C TYR A 27 -0.38 -12.20 19.50
N PRO A 28 -1.37 -13.04 19.81
CA PRO A 28 -2.19 -13.69 18.79
C PRO A 28 -2.81 -12.64 17.84
N LEU A 29 -2.99 -12.99 16.57
CA LEU A 29 -3.53 -12.07 15.56
C LEU A 29 -4.93 -11.56 15.96
N GLU A 30 -5.73 -12.43 16.57
CA GLU A 30 -7.08 -12.14 17.04
C GLU A 30 -7.10 -11.10 18.16
N GLU A 31 -6.01 -11.01 18.92
CA GLU A 31 -5.87 -10.10 20.06
C GLU A 31 -5.10 -8.82 19.70
N ALA A 32 -4.30 -8.84 18.64
CA ALA A 32 -3.49 -7.70 18.19
C ALA A 32 -4.31 -6.40 18.11
N GLY A 33 -5.56 -6.46 17.64
CA GLY A 33 -6.43 -5.30 17.56
C GLY A 33 -6.73 -4.61 18.92
N ASN A 34 -6.51 -5.28 20.04
CA ASN A 34 -6.76 -4.76 21.38
C ASN A 34 -5.56 -4.02 21.99
N HIS A 35 -4.42 -3.98 21.29
CA HIS A 35 -3.19 -3.35 21.74
C HIS A 35 -2.84 -2.15 20.84
N SER A 36 -2.40 -1.04 21.43
CA SER A 36 -2.03 0.17 20.68
C SER A 36 -0.84 -0.06 19.72
N ASP A 37 0.00 -1.04 20.02
CA ASP A 37 1.16 -1.47 19.22
C ASP A 37 0.92 -2.83 18.52
N GLY A 38 -0.34 -3.26 18.42
CA GLY A 38 -0.67 -4.60 17.96
C GLY A 38 -0.50 -4.80 16.46
N MET A 39 -0.61 -3.75 15.66
CA MET A 39 -0.41 -3.78 14.22
C MET A 39 0.63 -2.77 13.76
N ALA A 40 1.32 -3.10 12.67
CA ALA A 40 2.19 -2.18 11.95
C ALA A 40 1.78 -2.15 10.49
N VAL A 41 1.59 -0.96 9.93
CA VAL A 41 1.24 -0.79 8.53
C VAL A 41 2.29 0.04 7.82
N LEU A 42 2.87 -0.53 6.76
CA LEU A 42 3.71 0.20 5.82
C LEU A 42 2.86 0.64 4.63
N ALA A 43 2.70 1.94 4.45
CA ALA A 43 1.93 2.53 3.37
C ALA A 43 2.83 3.07 2.26
N VAL A 44 2.52 2.70 1.01
CA VAL A 44 3.23 3.16 -0.19
C VAL A 44 2.23 3.86 -1.11
N PHE A 45 2.51 5.12 -1.44
CA PHE A 45 1.73 5.86 -2.43
C PHE A 45 2.07 5.39 -3.85
N LEU A 46 1.04 5.23 -4.67
CA LEU A 46 1.16 4.96 -6.10
C LEU A 46 0.79 6.21 -6.89
N VAL A 47 1.61 6.54 -7.89
CA VAL A 47 1.35 7.64 -8.83
C VAL A 47 1.33 7.10 -10.25
N GLU A 48 0.53 7.74 -11.11
CA GLU A 48 0.50 7.38 -12.53
C GLU A 48 1.85 7.70 -13.19
N GLY A 49 2.40 6.73 -13.91
CA GLY A 49 3.68 6.86 -14.58
C GLY A 49 3.92 5.70 -15.53
N LYS A 50 5.16 5.19 -15.54
CA LYS A 50 5.54 4.08 -16.42
C LYS A 50 4.97 2.75 -15.92
N TYR A 51 4.84 1.79 -16.83
CA TYR A 51 4.52 0.42 -16.46
C TYR A 51 5.57 -0.13 -15.51
N ASN A 52 5.12 -0.68 -14.39
CA ASN A 52 5.99 -1.25 -13.38
C ASN A 52 5.90 -2.77 -13.42
N HIS A 53 7.00 -3.42 -13.81
CA HIS A 53 7.06 -4.87 -13.97
C HIS A 53 6.85 -5.63 -12.66
N ASP A 54 7.34 -5.10 -11.53
CA ASP A 54 7.17 -5.74 -10.22
C ASP A 54 5.68 -5.75 -9.81
N TYR A 55 4.95 -4.68 -10.12
CA TYR A 55 3.48 -4.60 -9.95
C TYR A 55 2.71 -5.41 -10.99
N GLY A 56 3.36 -5.81 -12.08
CA GLY A 56 2.79 -6.63 -13.14
C GLY A 56 2.23 -7.95 -12.60
N HIS A 57 2.93 -8.56 -11.63
CA HIS A 57 2.52 -9.80 -10.97
C HIS A 57 1.15 -9.66 -10.29
N ILE A 58 0.95 -8.59 -9.50
CA ILE A 58 -0.33 -8.32 -8.82
C ILE A 58 -1.45 -8.15 -9.85
N THR A 59 -1.21 -7.33 -10.88
CA THR A 59 -2.22 -7.07 -11.90
C THR A 59 -2.57 -8.31 -12.74
N GLY A 60 -1.61 -9.21 -12.94
CA GLY A 60 -1.84 -10.52 -13.56
C GLY A 60 -2.72 -11.42 -12.69
N SER A 61 -2.42 -11.52 -11.40
CA SER A 61 -3.25 -12.29 -10.46
C SER A 61 -4.66 -11.73 -10.32
N ILE A 62 -4.85 -10.41 -10.38
CA ILE A 62 -6.17 -9.77 -10.42
C ILE A 62 -6.97 -10.21 -11.65
N LEU A 63 -6.35 -10.22 -12.83
CA LEU A 63 -6.98 -10.65 -14.07
C LEU A 63 -7.39 -12.13 -14.01
N GLU A 64 -6.52 -12.99 -13.48
CA GLU A 64 -6.80 -14.41 -13.30
C GLU A 64 -7.94 -14.63 -12.30
N ALA A 65 -7.90 -13.96 -11.15
CA ALA A 65 -8.94 -14.07 -10.12
C ALA A 65 -10.31 -13.63 -10.65
N ARG A 66 -10.35 -12.60 -11.50
CA ARG A 66 -11.58 -12.19 -12.19
C ARG A 66 -12.09 -13.24 -13.17
N SER A 67 -11.18 -13.88 -13.90
CA SER A 67 -11.54 -14.92 -14.88
C SER A 67 -12.04 -16.20 -14.19
N THR A 68 -11.47 -16.57 -13.05
CA THR A 68 -11.80 -17.80 -12.32
C THR A 68 -12.90 -17.59 -11.27
N MET A 69 -13.17 -16.34 -10.88
CA MET A 69 -14.02 -15.98 -9.73
C MET A 69 -13.61 -16.71 -8.45
N GLY A 70 -12.30 -16.90 -8.25
CA GLY A 70 -11.77 -17.68 -7.14
C GLY A 70 -10.38 -17.22 -6.70
N PRO A 71 -9.88 -17.78 -5.58
CA PRO A 71 -8.54 -17.47 -5.10
C PRO A 71 -7.48 -17.88 -6.12
N VAL A 72 -6.50 -17.00 -6.32
CA VAL A 72 -5.31 -17.26 -7.14
C VAL A 72 -4.10 -17.36 -6.22
N ALA A 73 -3.31 -18.42 -6.39
CA ALA A 73 -2.08 -18.57 -5.63
C ALA A 73 -1.07 -17.48 -6.03
N VAL A 74 -0.48 -16.83 -5.04
CA VAL A 74 0.65 -15.93 -5.28
C VAL A 74 1.86 -16.78 -5.65
N PRO A 75 2.59 -16.48 -6.74
CA PRO A 75 3.78 -17.25 -7.11
C PRO A 75 4.86 -17.20 -6.02
N ASP A 76 5.55 -18.31 -5.78
CA ASP A 76 6.67 -18.37 -4.81
C ASP A 76 7.83 -17.41 -5.15
N THR A 77 7.92 -16.99 -6.42
CA THR A 77 8.91 -16.03 -6.90
C THR A 77 8.53 -14.58 -6.63
N PHE A 78 7.35 -14.33 -6.03
CA PHE A 78 6.86 -12.98 -5.79
C PHE A 78 7.55 -12.36 -4.57
N ASP A 79 8.44 -11.44 -4.85
CA ASP A 79 9.19 -10.71 -3.83
C ASP A 79 8.50 -9.38 -3.50
N LEU A 80 7.85 -9.33 -2.33
CA LEU A 80 7.15 -8.15 -1.82
C LEU A 80 8.07 -6.93 -1.67
N SER A 81 9.37 -7.14 -1.42
CA SER A 81 10.32 -6.02 -1.23
C SER A 81 10.49 -5.20 -2.50
N ARG A 82 10.24 -5.79 -3.68
CA ARG A 82 10.35 -5.12 -4.99
C ARG A 82 9.22 -4.13 -5.25
N LEU A 83 8.17 -4.18 -4.44
CA LEU A 83 7.08 -3.20 -4.50
C LEU A 83 7.38 -1.93 -3.70
N LEU A 84 8.46 -1.93 -2.91
CA LEU A 84 8.81 -0.79 -2.09
C LEU A 84 9.48 0.32 -2.93
N PRO A 85 9.23 1.60 -2.61
CA PRO A 85 9.91 2.70 -3.26
C PRO A 85 11.41 2.68 -2.92
N ARG A 86 12.21 3.31 -3.78
CA ARG A 86 13.65 3.47 -3.51
C ARG A 86 13.89 4.53 -2.43
N GLY A 87 14.55 4.14 -1.35
CA GLY A 87 14.92 5.03 -0.25
C GLY A 87 14.15 4.71 1.03
N SER A 88 14.45 5.46 2.09
CA SER A 88 13.93 5.21 3.44
C SER A 88 13.33 6.46 4.09
N ASP A 89 12.91 7.43 3.28
CA ASP A 89 12.25 8.62 3.78
C ASP A 89 10.80 8.27 4.14
N TYR A 90 10.44 8.34 5.42
CA TYR A 90 9.10 8.00 5.92
C TYR A 90 8.63 8.97 7.00
N ILE A 91 7.30 9.00 7.20
CA ILE A 91 6.67 9.56 8.39
C ILE A 91 6.13 8.40 9.21
N PHE A 92 6.31 8.45 10.53
CA PHE A 92 5.80 7.46 11.46
C PHE A 92 4.80 8.11 12.43
N TYR A 93 3.66 7.46 12.66
CA TYR A 93 2.67 7.89 13.64
C TYR A 93 1.82 6.74 14.15
N GLU A 94 1.28 6.88 15.36
CA GLU A 94 0.27 5.98 15.92
C GLU A 94 -1.11 6.37 15.39
N GLY A 95 -1.92 5.40 14.99
CA GLY A 95 -3.23 5.64 14.43
C GLY A 95 -4.12 4.41 14.42
N SER A 96 -5.13 4.43 13.55
CA SER A 96 -6.16 3.40 13.48
C SER A 96 -6.20 2.65 12.16
N LEU A 97 -6.99 1.59 12.13
CA LEU A 97 -7.42 0.96 10.89
C LEU A 97 -8.21 1.95 10.02
N THR A 98 -7.97 1.96 8.71
CA THR A 98 -8.71 2.79 7.76
C THR A 98 -10.04 2.17 7.30
N THR A 99 -10.37 0.99 7.82
CA THR A 99 -11.63 0.28 7.59
C THR A 99 -12.22 -0.14 8.94
N PRO A 100 -13.55 -0.36 9.04
CA PRO A 100 -14.15 -0.88 10.28
C PRO A 100 -13.37 -2.10 10.79
N PRO A 101 -13.10 -2.21 12.10
CA PRO A 101 -13.67 -1.44 13.22
C PRO A 101 -13.01 -0.08 13.53
N TYR A 102 -12.08 0.42 12.71
CA TYR A 102 -11.35 1.69 12.95
C TYR A 102 -10.58 1.77 14.28
N THR A 103 -10.15 0.63 14.81
CA THR A 103 -9.47 0.57 16.10
C THR A 103 -8.09 1.23 16.05
N GLU A 104 -7.75 1.99 17.09
CA GLU A 104 -6.45 2.66 17.30
C GLU A 104 -5.38 1.66 17.79
N CYS A 105 -4.96 0.76 16.90
CA CYS A 105 -4.01 -0.31 17.18
C CYS A 105 -2.83 -0.35 16.19
N VAL A 106 -2.65 0.71 15.38
CA VAL A 106 -1.75 0.69 14.23
C VAL A 106 -0.60 1.67 14.38
N LEU A 107 0.62 1.13 14.29
CA LEU A 107 1.83 1.91 14.04
C LEU A 107 2.01 2.11 12.53
N TRP A 108 1.72 3.31 12.04
CA TRP A 108 1.81 3.66 10.63
C TRP A 108 3.23 4.09 10.26
N THR A 109 3.77 3.49 9.20
CA THR A 109 4.97 3.94 8.48
C THR A 109 4.55 4.32 7.06
N VAL A 110 4.54 5.62 6.76
CA VAL A 110 4.12 6.13 5.44
C VAL A 110 5.35 6.53 4.65
N MET A 111 5.62 5.83 3.55
CA MET A 111 6.73 6.14 2.65
C MET A 111 6.47 7.46 1.94
N LEU A 112 7.43 8.39 2.02
CA LEU A 112 7.31 9.71 1.39
C LEU A 112 7.54 9.67 -0.11
N ARG A 113 8.27 8.67 -0.59
CA ARG A 113 8.54 8.48 -2.02
C ARG A 113 7.46 7.57 -2.62
N PRO A 114 6.75 8.03 -3.66
CA PRO A 114 5.77 7.19 -4.33
C PRO A 114 6.44 6.19 -5.27
N VAL A 115 5.68 5.19 -5.70
CA VAL A 115 6.02 4.27 -6.77
C VAL A 115 5.22 4.62 -8.02
N GLU A 116 5.89 4.72 -9.16
CA GLU A 116 5.22 4.86 -10.45
C GLU A 116 4.60 3.53 -10.88
N VAL A 117 3.35 3.60 -11.34
CA VAL A 117 2.60 2.50 -11.96
C VAL A 117 1.84 3.05 -13.16
N SER A 118 1.65 2.24 -14.19
CA SER A 118 0.86 2.70 -15.34
C SER A 118 -0.63 2.85 -14.99
N VAL A 119 -1.31 3.76 -15.68
CA VAL A 119 -2.76 3.97 -15.57
C VAL A 119 -3.56 2.67 -15.68
N ASN A 120 -3.17 1.78 -16.60
CA ASN A 120 -3.83 0.48 -16.76
C ASN A 120 -3.68 -0.42 -15.53
N GLN A 121 -2.54 -0.38 -14.84
CA GLN A 121 -2.33 -1.15 -13.62
C GLN A 121 -3.19 -0.62 -12.47
N VAL A 122 -3.32 0.71 -12.34
CA VAL A 122 -4.22 1.34 -11.34
C VAL A 122 -5.68 0.95 -11.60
N ASN A 123 -6.13 1.07 -12.86
CA ASN A 123 -7.51 0.76 -13.23
C ASN A 123 -7.90 -0.70 -12.98
N LEU A 124 -6.95 -1.64 -13.11
CA LEU A 124 -7.19 -3.05 -12.80
C LEU A 124 -7.53 -3.26 -11.32
N CYS A 125 -6.85 -2.57 -10.40
CA CYS A 125 -7.15 -2.63 -8.97
C CYS A 125 -8.58 -2.16 -8.67
N THR A 126 -9.05 -1.10 -9.33
CA THR A 126 -10.41 -0.58 -9.16
C THR A 126 -11.48 -1.52 -9.75
N SER A 127 -11.12 -2.36 -10.72
CA SER A 127 -12.07 -3.22 -11.42
C SER A 127 -12.64 -4.37 -10.58
N LEU A 128 -12.01 -4.72 -9.46
CA LEU A 128 -12.50 -5.75 -8.53
C LEU A 128 -13.62 -5.25 -7.61
N LEU A 129 -13.73 -3.94 -7.39
CA LEU A 129 -14.65 -3.34 -6.41
C LEU A 129 -16.13 -3.37 -6.82
N PHE A 130 -16.46 -3.90 -8.00
CA PHE A 130 -17.84 -3.95 -8.53
C PHE A 130 -18.48 -5.35 -8.50
N TYR A 131 -17.88 -6.30 -7.77
CA TYR A 131 -18.38 -7.69 -7.67
C TYR A 131 -18.85 -8.11 -6.27
N SER A 132 -19.17 -7.15 -5.39
CA SER A 132 -19.78 -7.39 -4.06
C SER A 132 -21.26 -7.01 -4.03
#